data_AF-F0EII5-F1
#
_entry.id   AF-F0EII5-F1
#
_cell.length_a   1.000
_cell.length_b   1.000
_cell.length_c   1.000
_cell.angle_alpha   90.00
_cell.angle_beta   90.00
_cell.angle_gamma   90.00
#
_symmetry.space_group_name_H-M   'P 1'
#
loop_
_entity.id
_entity.type
_entity.pdbx_description
1 polymer ?
#
loop_
_entity_poly.entity_id
_entity_poly.type
_entity_poly.pdbx_seq_one_letter_code
_entity_poly.pdbx_strand_id
1 'polypeptide(L)'
;MANDNMKLSQNGFELIKGFEGLSLTAYLDVVGVWTIGYGHTQGVYAGMTITLEQANNFLKQDIENHLPGIYKYVTVELNQNQFDALASFHFNLGVNILQGSTLLTYINSKNWQAAANEMKKYVNGNGSVIPGLVTRRQLETDLFLTPVNDNTVNESEEILMWVFYQANKNAPVRWFNGQHAYAIGHEDEMRAIRQVYHANTGKEVPFLTNWTDAAPYYNRLANVLNRKPDY
;
A
#
# COMPACT_ATOMS: atom_id res chain seq x y z
N MET A 1 -19.52 -6.92 15.93
CA MET A 1 -19.77 -6.79 14.47
C MET A 1 -18.93 -7.83 13.76
N ALA A 2 -19.10 -8.02 12.45
CA ALA A 2 -18.54 -9.16 11.71
C ALA A 2 -17.01 -9.27 11.80
N ASN A 3 -16.32 -8.16 12.10
CA ASN A 3 -14.86 -8.06 12.04
C ASN A 3 -14.21 -7.63 13.37
N ASP A 4 -14.92 -7.61 14.50
CA ASP A 4 -14.42 -7.06 15.78
C ASP A 4 -13.15 -7.75 16.31
N ASN A 5 -12.90 -8.99 15.90
CA ASN A 5 -11.72 -9.76 16.28
C ASN A 5 -10.54 -9.61 15.29
N MET A 6 -10.77 -8.99 14.13
CA MET A 6 -9.72 -8.79 13.14
C MET A 6 -8.75 -7.72 13.61
N LYS A 7 -7.47 -7.98 13.40
CA LYS A 7 -6.38 -7.05 13.68
C LYS A 7 -5.56 -6.86 12.42
N LEU A 8 -4.89 -5.72 12.33
CA LEU A 8 -3.92 -5.49 11.27
C LEU A 8 -2.84 -6.58 11.34
N SER A 9 -2.56 -7.25 10.23
CA SER A 9 -1.45 -8.18 10.15
C SER A 9 -0.11 -7.44 10.04
N GLN A 10 1.00 -8.19 10.13
CA GLN A 10 2.32 -7.62 9.84
C GLN A 10 2.41 -7.11 8.38
N ASN A 11 1.76 -7.77 7.43
CA ASN A 11 1.76 -7.36 6.03
C ASN A 11 0.98 -6.05 5.85
N GLY A 12 -0.18 -5.91 6.51
CA GLY A 12 -0.92 -4.67 6.54
C GLY A 12 -0.14 -3.52 7.19
N PHE A 13 0.58 -3.80 8.28
CA PHE A 13 1.45 -2.82 8.93
C PHE A 13 2.57 -2.33 8.02
N GLU A 14 3.31 -3.23 7.37
CA GLU A 14 4.40 -2.85 6.46
C GLU A 14 3.88 -2.16 5.18
N LEU A 15 2.68 -2.50 4.71
CA LEU A 15 2.02 -1.77 3.61
C LEU A 15 1.80 -0.31 3.97
N ILE A 16 1.20 -0.04 5.13
CA ILE A 16 0.95 1.33 5.60
C ILE A 16 2.28 2.06 5.78
N LYS A 17 3.17 1.48 6.59
CA LYS A 17 4.50 2.03 6.90
C LYS A 17 5.32 2.36 5.66
N GLY A 18 5.19 1.57 4.59
CA GLY A 18 5.85 1.81 3.33
C GLY A 18 5.53 3.16 2.71
N PHE A 19 4.27 3.59 2.79
CA PHE A 19 3.81 4.86 2.22
C PHE A 19 3.97 6.05 3.14
N GLU A 20 4.18 5.83 4.44
CA GLU A 20 4.40 6.90 5.40
C GLU A 20 5.90 7.24 5.49
N GLY A 21 6.24 8.52 5.33
CA GLY A 21 7.61 9.01 5.50
C GLY A 21 8.07 8.91 6.96
N LEU A 22 9.32 8.50 7.19
CA LEU A 22 9.90 8.42 8.54
C LEU A 22 10.71 9.67 8.89
N SER A 23 10.37 10.30 10.02
CA SER A 23 11.24 11.29 10.68
C SER A 23 11.50 10.94 12.14
N LEU A 24 12.76 10.75 12.53
CA LEU A 24 13.13 10.46 13.94
C LEU A 24 13.28 11.72 14.80
N THR A 25 13.16 12.89 14.19
CA THR A 25 13.19 14.19 14.87
C THR A 25 11.91 14.95 14.52
N ALA A 26 11.32 15.61 15.50
CA ALA A 26 10.11 16.40 15.28
C ALA A 26 10.34 17.53 14.27
N TYR A 27 9.39 17.72 13.36
CA TYR A 27 9.37 18.79 12.37
C TYR A 27 7.97 19.44 12.32
N LEU A 28 7.87 20.64 11.76
CA LEU A 28 6.59 21.27 11.46
C LEU A 28 6.12 20.81 10.08
N ASP A 29 4.92 20.27 9.99
CA ASP A 29 4.30 19.97 8.71
C ASP A 29 3.87 21.24 7.94
N VAL A 30 3.27 21.06 6.77
CA VAL A 30 2.86 22.19 5.90
C VAL A 30 1.77 23.08 6.50
N VAL A 31 1.10 22.65 7.57
CA VAL A 31 0.08 23.44 8.29
C VAL A 31 0.57 23.90 9.68
N GLY A 32 1.84 23.65 10.03
CA GLY A 32 2.46 24.12 11.26
C GLY A 32 2.18 23.25 12.48
N VAL A 33 1.83 21.98 12.31
CA VAL A 33 1.67 21.00 13.40
C VAL A 33 2.99 20.26 13.62
N TRP A 34 3.37 20.05 14.88
CA TRP A 34 4.53 19.24 15.22
C TRP A 34 4.27 17.76 14.90
N THR A 35 5.14 17.18 14.08
CA THR A 35 5.00 15.84 13.52
C THR A 35 6.29 15.04 13.69
N ILE A 36 6.20 13.76 13.99
CA ILE A 36 7.33 12.84 14.18
C ILE A 36 6.96 11.41 13.75
N GLY A 37 7.95 10.54 13.60
CA GLY A 37 7.75 9.14 13.21
C GLY A 37 7.15 9.05 11.81
N TYR A 38 6.06 8.30 11.69
CA TYR A 38 5.30 8.08 10.46
C TYR A 38 4.06 9.00 10.39
N GLY A 39 4.25 10.30 10.64
CA GLY A 39 3.15 11.27 10.63
C GLY A 39 2.42 11.44 11.97
N HIS A 40 2.99 10.96 13.09
CA HIS A 40 2.40 11.09 14.42
C HIS A 40 2.45 12.54 14.92
N THR A 41 1.35 13.03 15.50
CA THR A 41 1.24 14.43 15.98
C THR A 41 0.88 14.55 17.46
N GLN A 42 0.36 13.49 18.07
CA GLN A 42 -0.16 13.58 19.43
C GLN A 42 0.98 13.69 20.46
N GLY A 43 0.99 14.79 21.22
CA GLY A 43 2.01 15.03 22.24
C GLY A 43 3.41 15.32 21.69
N VAL A 44 3.54 15.61 20.39
CA VAL A 44 4.82 15.97 19.77
C VAL A 44 5.15 17.43 20.06
N TYR A 45 6.42 17.70 20.35
CA TYR A 45 6.92 19.04 20.67
C TYR A 45 8.28 19.31 20.03
N ALA A 46 8.66 20.60 19.98
CA ALA A 46 9.91 21.05 19.39
C ALA A 46 11.13 20.34 20.01
N GLY A 47 12.01 19.79 19.17
CA GLY A 47 13.23 19.11 19.62
C GLY A 47 13.03 17.69 20.14
N MET A 48 11.81 17.15 20.11
CA MET A 48 11.56 15.74 20.42
C MET A 48 12.29 14.84 19.41
N THR A 49 12.94 13.79 19.91
CA THR A 49 13.56 12.73 19.11
C THR A 49 13.06 11.37 19.59
N ILE A 50 13.01 10.41 18.65
CA ILE A 50 12.55 9.04 18.93
C ILE A 50 13.45 8.01 18.24
N THR A 51 13.43 6.79 18.77
CA THR A 51 14.01 5.61 18.10
C THR A 51 13.10 5.10 17.00
N LEU A 52 13.64 4.27 16.10
CA LEU A 52 12.83 3.57 15.10
C LEU A 52 11.74 2.68 15.74
N GLU A 53 12.05 2.05 16.86
CA GLU A 53 11.08 1.24 17.61
C GLU A 53 9.92 2.09 18.14
N GLN A 54 10.22 3.26 18.69
CA GLN A 54 9.20 4.21 19.13
C GLN A 54 8.35 4.71 17.95
N ALA A 55 8.97 5.00 16.80
CA ALA A 55 8.23 5.38 15.59
C ALA A 55 7.27 4.28 15.13
N ASN A 56 7.71 3.01 15.14
CA ASN A 56 6.85 1.87 14.81
C ASN A 56 5.70 1.73 15.83
N ASN A 57 5.94 1.97 17.11
CA ASN A 57 4.91 1.90 18.15
C ASN A 57 3.87 3.02 18.01
N PHE A 58 4.29 4.24 17.69
CA PHE A 58 3.36 5.33 17.36
C PHE A 58 2.50 4.98 16.16
N LEU A 59 3.10 4.47 15.07
CA LEU A 59 2.33 4.07 13.90
C LEU A 59 1.29 2.98 14.24
N LYS A 60 1.65 1.98 15.05
CA LYS A 60 0.68 0.94 15.49
C LYS A 60 -0.50 1.56 16.23
N GLN A 61 -0.24 2.46 17.17
CA GLN A 61 -1.28 3.15 17.95
C GLN A 61 -2.17 4.02 17.05
N ASP A 62 -1.57 4.77 16.13
CA ASP A 62 -2.30 5.62 15.19
C ASP A 62 -3.21 4.79 14.29
N ILE A 63 -2.74 3.65 13.79
CA ILE A 63 -3.56 2.73 12.98
C ILE A 63 -4.70 2.17 13.82
N GLU A 64 -4.43 1.67 15.04
CA GLU A 64 -5.47 1.15 15.95
C GLU A 64 -6.58 2.18 16.21
N ASN A 65 -6.23 3.47 16.34
CA ASN A 65 -7.18 4.56 16.49
C ASN A 65 -8.04 4.83 15.24
N HIS A 66 -7.58 4.41 14.05
CA HIS A 66 -8.33 4.55 12.79
C HIS A 66 -9.28 3.37 12.51
N LEU A 67 -8.95 2.15 12.96
CA LEU A 67 -9.75 0.95 12.69
C LEU A 67 -11.23 0.97 13.14
N PRO A 68 -11.69 1.74 14.15
CA PRO A 68 -13.10 1.74 14.57
C PRO A 68 -14.11 2.01 13.44
N GLY A 69 -13.74 2.80 12.43
CA GLY A 69 -14.59 3.03 11.25
C GLY A 69 -14.86 1.76 10.44
N ILE A 70 -13.85 0.90 10.29
CA ILE A 70 -13.98 -0.38 9.57
C ILE A 70 -14.90 -1.32 10.35
N TYR A 71 -14.63 -1.49 11.65
CA TYR A 71 -15.46 -2.36 12.50
C TYR A 71 -16.92 -1.92 12.48
N LYS A 72 -17.16 -0.60 12.59
CA LYS A 72 -18.50 -0.01 12.66
C LYS A 72 -19.32 -0.20 11.39
N TYR A 73 -18.72 0.04 10.23
CA TYR A 73 -19.48 0.19 9.00
C TYR A 73 -19.48 -1.08 8.13
N VAL A 74 -18.43 -1.91 8.21
CA VAL A 74 -18.34 -3.14 7.41
C VAL A 74 -19.09 -4.26 8.11
N THR A 75 -20.22 -4.67 7.52
CA THR A 75 -21.15 -5.64 8.10
C THR A 75 -20.94 -7.08 7.62
N VAL A 76 -20.10 -7.27 6.60
CA VAL A 76 -19.72 -8.59 6.08
C VAL A 76 -18.36 -9.01 6.62
N GLU A 77 -18.12 -10.31 6.74
CA GLU A 77 -16.80 -10.85 7.08
C GLU A 77 -15.82 -10.55 5.95
N LEU A 78 -14.66 -10.01 6.34
CA LEU A 78 -13.50 -9.82 5.47
C LEU A 78 -12.49 -10.95 5.70
N ASN A 79 -11.73 -11.30 4.68
CA ASN A 79 -10.49 -12.05 4.88
C ASN A 79 -9.36 -11.10 5.35
N GLN A 80 -8.24 -11.65 5.83
CA GLN A 80 -7.15 -10.85 6.39
C GLN A 80 -6.58 -9.83 5.39
N ASN A 81 -6.41 -10.22 4.12
CA ASN A 81 -5.88 -9.32 3.08
C ASN A 81 -6.83 -8.15 2.78
N GLN A 82 -8.14 -8.42 2.74
CA GLN A 82 -9.16 -7.40 2.58
C GLN A 82 -9.16 -6.40 3.75
N PHE A 83 -9.02 -6.91 4.98
CA PHE A 83 -8.94 -6.07 6.15
C PHE A 83 -7.68 -5.19 6.14
N ASP A 84 -6.52 -5.77 5.84
CA ASP A 84 -5.24 -5.06 5.78
C ASP A 84 -5.22 -3.96 4.71
N ALA A 85 -5.71 -4.28 3.51
CA ALA A 85 -5.83 -3.31 2.43
C ALA A 85 -6.80 -2.17 2.78
N LEU A 86 -7.94 -2.49 3.38
CA LEU A 86 -8.93 -1.51 3.78
C LEU A 86 -8.41 -0.64 4.93
N ALA A 87 -7.65 -1.21 5.87
CA ALA A 87 -6.97 -0.46 6.92
C ALA A 87 -5.98 0.56 6.35
N SER A 88 -5.19 0.17 5.34
CA SER A 88 -4.27 1.10 4.67
C SER A 88 -4.99 2.23 3.96
N PHE A 89 -6.06 1.91 3.25
CA PHE A 89 -6.88 2.88 2.53
C PHE A 89 -7.58 3.85 3.50
N HIS A 90 -8.12 3.32 4.60
CA HIS A 90 -8.81 4.07 5.64
C HIS A 90 -7.86 5.00 6.41
N PHE A 91 -6.66 4.52 6.74
CA PHE A 91 -5.61 5.33 7.35
C PHE A 91 -5.21 6.51 6.44
N ASN A 92 -5.09 6.30 5.13
CA ASN A 92 -4.70 7.34 4.19
C ASN A 92 -5.73 8.45 3.99
N LEU A 93 -7.01 8.08 3.93
CA LEU A 93 -8.10 9.00 3.54
C LEU A 93 -8.93 9.49 4.74
N GLY A 94 -8.64 8.97 5.92
CA GLY A 94 -9.23 9.38 7.18
C GLY A 94 -10.52 8.64 7.52
N VAL A 95 -10.94 8.82 8.79
CA VAL A 95 -11.93 7.95 9.44
C VAL A 95 -13.32 7.92 8.80
N ASN A 96 -13.66 8.96 8.04
CA ASN A 96 -14.98 9.15 7.44
C ASN A 96 -15.12 8.56 6.04
N ILE A 97 -14.04 8.02 5.43
CA ILE A 97 -14.05 7.57 4.03
C ILE A 97 -15.10 6.48 3.71
N LEU A 98 -15.52 5.71 4.71
CA LEU A 98 -16.53 4.66 4.55
C LEU A 98 -17.96 5.15 4.76
N GLN A 99 -18.18 6.19 5.56
CA GLN A 99 -19.51 6.56 6.00
C GLN A 99 -20.38 7.03 4.82
N GLY A 100 -21.40 6.25 4.47
CA GLY A 100 -22.32 6.56 3.37
C GLY A 100 -21.69 6.48 1.97
N SER A 101 -20.52 5.85 1.82
CA SER A 101 -19.81 5.82 0.55
C SER A 101 -20.28 4.68 -0.37
N THR A 102 -20.09 4.88 -1.68
CA THR A 102 -20.28 3.83 -2.69
C THR A 102 -19.36 2.64 -2.43
N LEU A 103 -18.13 2.90 -1.96
CA LEU A 103 -17.18 1.86 -1.56
C LEU A 103 -17.78 0.95 -0.48
N LEU A 104 -18.34 1.53 0.58
CA LEU A 104 -18.96 0.75 1.65
C LEU A 104 -20.13 -0.09 1.13
N THR A 105 -20.93 0.46 0.22
CA THR A 105 -22.04 -0.25 -0.42
C THR A 105 -21.53 -1.50 -1.16
N TYR A 106 -20.46 -1.37 -1.95
CA TYR A 106 -19.86 -2.52 -2.65
C TYR A 106 -19.23 -3.54 -1.70
N ILE A 107 -18.55 -3.09 -0.65
CA ILE A 107 -17.97 -3.97 0.38
C ILE A 107 -19.09 -4.78 1.05
N ASN A 108 -20.14 -4.12 1.56
CA ASN A 108 -21.22 -4.79 2.28
C ASN A 108 -22.11 -5.68 1.38
N SER A 109 -22.08 -5.47 0.06
CA SER A 109 -22.70 -6.38 -0.91
C SER A 109 -21.75 -7.48 -1.41
N LYS A 110 -20.53 -7.60 -0.84
CA LYS A 110 -19.45 -8.51 -1.28
C LYS A 110 -19.06 -8.35 -2.76
N ASN A 111 -19.27 -7.17 -3.34
CA ASN A 111 -18.87 -6.88 -4.72
C ASN A 111 -17.42 -6.38 -4.71
N TRP A 112 -16.49 -7.31 -4.50
CA TRP A 112 -15.07 -7.00 -4.26
C TRP A 112 -14.41 -6.28 -5.43
N GLN A 113 -14.75 -6.66 -6.67
CA GLN A 113 -14.20 -6.01 -7.86
C GLN A 113 -14.68 -4.56 -7.97
N ALA A 114 -15.97 -4.29 -7.70
CA ALA A 114 -16.48 -2.93 -7.72
C ALA A 114 -15.90 -2.08 -6.59
N ALA A 115 -15.72 -2.66 -5.39
CA ALA A 115 -15.03 -2.00 -4.28
C ALA A 115 -13.59 -1.62 -4.65
N ALA A 116 -12.82 -2.56 -5.23
CA ALA A 116 -11.46 -2.30 -5.68
C ALA A 116 -11.42 -1.20 -6.76
N ASN A 117 -12.32 -1.24 -7.75
CA ASN A 117 -12.41 -0.19 -8.77
C ASN A 117 -12.76 1.18 -8.17
N GLU A 118 -13.58 1.22 -7.11
CA GLU A 118 -13.90 2.44 -6.39
C GLU A 118 -12.68 2.99 -5.65
N MET A 119 -11.89 2.14 -4.98
CA MET A 119 -10.65 2.54 -4.31
C MET A 119 -9.65 3.19 -5.28
N LYS A 120 -9.54 2.69 -6.52
CA LYS A 120 -8.64 3.25 -7.56
C LYS A 120 -8.95 4.69 -7.97
N LYS A 121 -10.13 5.23 -7.63
CA LYS A 121 -10.49 6.62 -7.94
C LYS A 121 -9.81 7.64 -7.01
N TYR A 122 -9.31 7.21 -5.86
CA TYR A 122 -8.74 8.09 -4.83
C TYR A 122 -7.24 8.31 -5.05
N VAL A 123 -6.94 8.99 -6.16
CA VAL A 123 -5.56 9.24 -6.64
C VAL A 123 -5.23 10.72 -6.82
N ASN A 124 -6.17 11.62 -6.51
CA ASN A 124 -5.99 13.05 -6.72
C ASN A 124 -5.61 13.79 -5.43
N GLY A 125 -4.74 14.79 -5.54
CA GLY A 125 -4.53 15.80 -4.51
C GLY A 125 -4.34 17.18 -5.16
N ASN A 126 -4.90 18.22 -4.55
CA ASN A 126 -4.97 19.57 -5.13
C ASN A 126 -5.47 19.60 -6.59
N GLY A 127 -6.45 18.75 -6.93
CA GLY A 127 -7.08 18.71 -8.25
C GLY A 127 -6.30 17.96 -9.34
N SER A 128 -5.13 17.38 -9.03
CA SER A 128 -4.30 16.63 -9.99
C SER A 128 -4.05 15.21 -9.52
N VAL A 129 -3.87 14.28 -10.47
CA VAL A 129 -3.45 12.90 -10.17
C VAL A 129 -2.06 12.90 -9.55
N ILE A 130 -1.89 12.22 -8.42
CA ILE A 130 -0.61 12.04 -7.73
C ILE A 130 -0.11 10.61 -7.99
N PRO A 131 1.06 10.44 -8.66
CA PRO A 131 1.61 9.12 -8.98
C PRO A 131 1.74 8.18 -7.77
N GLY A 132 2.23 8.68 -6.63
CA GLY A 132 2.34 7.89 -5.41
C GLY A 132 0.99 7.37 -4.87
N LEU A 133 -0.10 8.11 -5.07
CA LEU A 133 -1.45 7.62 -4.73
C LEU A 133 -1.93 6.56 -5.71
N VAL A 134 -1.60 6.68 -7.01
CA VAL A 134 -1.89 5.61 -7.99
C VAL A 134 -1.21 4.31 -7.58
N THR A 135 0.09 4.37 -7.26
CA THR A 135 0.85 3.22 -6.77
C THR A 135 0.25 2.64 -5.48
N ARG A 136 -0.11 3.50 -4.51
CA ARG A 136 -0.75 3.09 -3.25
C ARG A 136 -2.08 2.38 -3.46
N ARG A 137 -2.98 2.98 -4.24
CA ARG A 137 -4.30 2.38 -4.55
C ARG A 137 -4.14 1.04 -5.26
N GLN A 138 -3.19 0.93 -6.19
CA GLN A 138 -2.95 -0.32 -6.89
C GLN A 138 -2.52 -1.43 -5.91
N LEU A 139 -1.53 -1.17 -5.06
CA LEU A 139 -1.04 -2.12 -4.04
C LEU A 139 -2.13 -2.54 -3.05
N GLU A 140 -2.94 -1.58 -2.58
CA GLU A 140 -4.07 -1.86 -1.70
C GLU A 140 -5.11 -2.73 -2.41
N THR A 141 -5.46 -2.44 -3.67
CA THR A 141 -6.46 -3.24 -4.41
C THR A 141 -5.96 -4.63 -4.80
N ASP A 142 -4.68 -4.79 -5.11
CA ASP A 142 -4.08 -6.09 -5.38
C ASP A 142 -4.16 -6.97 -4.13
N LEU A 143 -3.81 -6.41 -2.96
CA LEU A 143 -3.97 -7.10 -1.69
C LEU A 143 -5.44 -7.40 -1.40
N PHE A 144 -6.34 -6.42 -1.53
CA PHE A 144 -7.77 -6.58 -1.25
C PHE A 144 -8.43 -7.71 -2.06
N LEU A 145 -7.99 -7.93 -3.30
CA LEU A 145 -8.53 -8.96 -4.19
C LEU A 145 -7.84 -10.32 -4.01
N THR A 146 -6.77 -10.41 -3.23
CA THR A 146 -6.03 -11.67 -3.00
C THR A 146 -6.77 -12.52 -1.97
N PRO A 147 -7.27 -13.72 -2.33
CA PRO A 147 -7.90 -14.63 -1.39
C PRO A 147 -6.91 -15.12 -0.31
N VAL A 148 -7.40 -15.43 0.88
CA VAL A 148 -6.62 -16.12 1.92
C VAL A 148 -7.08 -17.57 1.95
N ASN A 149 -6.20 -18.52 1.62
CA ASN A 149 -6.47 -19.95 1.80
C ASN A 149 -5.88 -20.37 3.16
N ASP A 150 -6.71 -20.91 4.05
CA ASP A 150 -6.32 -21.33 5.43
C ASP A 150 -5.29 -22.48 5.49
N ASN A 151 -4.79 -22.97 4.35
CA ASN A 151 -3.78 -24.02 4.30
C ASN A 151 -2.64 -23.68 3.33
N THR A 152 -1.43 -23.73 3.88
CA THR A 152 -0.12 -23.81 3.23
C THR A 152 0.37 -22.55 2.52
N VAL A 153 1.44 -21.99 3.09
CA VAL A 153 2.54 -21.37 2.34
C VAL A 153 2.95 -22.36 1.24
N ASN A 154 2.43 -22.17 0.03
CA ASN A 154 2.94 -22.73 -1.22
C ASN A 154 2.24 -22.06 -2.40
N GLU A 155 2.30 -20.73 -2.46
CA GLU A 155 2.25 -20.04 -3.75
C GLU A 155 3.70 -19.78 -4.18
N SER A 156 4.31 -20.88 -4.62
CA SER A 156 5.67 -20.97 -5.12
C SER A 156 5.87 -20.07 -6.34
N GLU A 157 6.73 -19.06 -6.17
CA GLU A 157 7.56 -18.43 -7.21
C GLU A 157 6.89 -17.73 -8.41
N GLU A 158 5.61 -17.94 -8.69
CA GLU A 158 4.91 -17.33 -9.83
C GLU A 158 3.99 -16.14 -9.46
N ILE A 159 3.51 -16.06 -8.22
CA ILE A 159 2.42 -15.13 -7.81
C ILE A 159 2.95 -13.78 -7.28
N LEU A 160 4.19 -13.72 -6.81
CA LEU A 160 4.86 -12.48 -6.41
C LEU A 160 6.03 -12.21 -7.36
N MET A 161 5.73 -11.91 -8.62
CA MET A 161 6.77 -11.65 -9.61
C MET A 161 6.95 -10.14 -9.81
N TRP A 162 7.32 -9.47 -8.71
CA TRP A 162 7.59 -8.04 -8.72
C TRP A 162 9.03 -7.78 -9.13
N VAL A 163 9.26 -6.72 -9.90
CA VAL A 163 10.61 -6.30 -10.27
C VAL A 163 10.67 -4.80 -10.48
N PHE A 164 11.75 -4.19 -9.99
CA PHE A 164 12.14 -2.87 -10.46
C PHE A 164 12.93 -3.02 -11.74
N TYR A 165 12.63 -2.19 -12.73
CA TYR A 165 13.40 -2.20 -13.97
C TYR A 165 13.73 -0.78 -14.41
N GLN A 166 14.90 -0.66 -15.03
CA GLN A 166 15.39 0.57 -15.60
C GLN A 166 15.98 0.25 -16.97
N ALA A 167 15.38 0.79 -18.04
CA ALA A 167 15.76 0.43 -19.41
C ALA A 167 17.21 0.79 -19.75
N ASN A 168 17.74 1.82 -19.10
CA ASN A 168 19.14 2.22 -19.10
C ASN A 168 19.36 3.21 -17.94
N LYS A 169 20.62 3.56 -17.63
CA LYS A 169 20.97 4.43 -16.49
C LYS A 169 20.24 5.78 -16.43
N ASN A 170 19.73 6.28 -17.56
CA ASN A 170 19.06 7.58 -17.66
C ASN A 170 17.52 7.47 -17.73
N ALA A 171 16.98 6.25 -17.82
CA ALA A 171 15.54 6.02 -17.85
C ALA A 171 14.94 6.06 -16.43
N PRO A 172 13.67 6.47 -16.26
CA PRO A 172 12.99 6.38 -14.97
C PRO A 172 12.89 4.91 -14.54
N VAL A 173 13.04 4.68 -13.23
CA VAL A 173 12.78 3.36 -12.64
C VAL A 173 11.28 3.10 -12.71
N ARG A 174 10.93 1.86 -13.06
CA ARG A 174 9.55 1.39 -13.11
C ARG A 174 9.41 0.14 -12.27
N TRP A 175 8.25 -0.01 -11.66
CA TRP A 175 7.88 -1.21 -10.91
C TRP A 175 6.89 -2.03 -11.73
N PHE A 176 7.23 -3.29 -11.97
CA PHE A 176 6.33 -4.28 -12.53
C PHE A 176 5.77 -5.15 -11.41
N ASN A 177 4.45 -5.24 -11.29
CA ASN A 177 3.78 -6.02 -10.23
C ASN A 177 3.40 -7.45 -10.66
N GLY A 178 3.82 -7.88 -11.85
CA GLY A 178 3.40 -9.15 -12.46
C GLY A 178 2.32 -9.00 -13.53
N GLN A 179 1.61 -7.86 -13.57
CA GLN A 179 0.54 -7.58 -14.54
C GLN A 179 0.69 -6.23 -15.24
N HIS A 180 1.13 -5.20 -14.51
CA HIS A 180 1.24 -3.82 -14.99
C HIS A 180 2.59 -3.23 -14.58
N ALA A 181 3.03 -2.21 -15.33
CA ALA A 181 4.27 -1.48 -15.07
C ALA A 181 3.98 -0.02 -14.75
N TYR A 182 4.44 0.46 -13.59
CA TYR A 182 4.21 1.81 -13.08
C TYR A 182 5.53 2.58 -13.02
N ALA A 183 5.52 3.85 -13.39
CA ALA A 183 6.67 4.73 -13.18
C ALA A 183 6.78 5.08 -11.70
N ILE A 184 7.99 4.96 -11.15
CA ILE A 184 8.26 5.34 -9.77
C ILE A 184 8.72 6.80 -9.76
N GLY A 185 7.98 7.65 -9.05
CA GLY A 185 8.28 9.07 -8.94
C GLY A 185 9.11 9.43 -7.71
N HIS A 186 9.08 8.60 -6.66
CA HIS A 186 9.75 8.89 -5.39
C HIS A 186 10.41 7.66 -4.74
N GLU A 187 11.45 7.89 -3.92
CA GLU A 187 12.17 6.82 -3.21
C GLU A 187 11.28 6.10 -2.18
N ASP A 188 10.33 6.81 -1.57
CA ASP A 188 9.37 6.20 -0.63
C ASP A 188 8.51 5.13 -1.32
N GLU A 189 8.14 5.30 -2.60
CA GLU A 189 7.41 4.27 -3.34
C GLU A 189 8.26 3.00 -3.50
N MET A 190 9.55 3.15 -3.83
CA MET A 190 10.48 2.01 -3.88
C MET A 190 10.59 1.33 -2.51
N ARG A 191 10.69 2.12 -1.42
CA ARG A 191 10.76 1.58 -0.06
C ARG A 191 9.50 0.78 0.27
N ALA A 192 8.32 1.33 -0.02
CA ALA A 192 7.04 0.66 0.22
C ALA A 192 6.96 -0.69 -0.52
N ILE A 193 7.25 -0.68 -1.81
CA ILE A 193 7.21 -1.87 -2.65
C ILE A 193 8.20 -2.93 -2.14
N ARG A 194 9.43 -2.53 -1.73
CA ARG A 194 10.41 -3.45 -1.12
C ARG A 194 9.91 -4.07 0.17
N GLN A 195 9.38 -3.25 1.08
CA GLN A 195 8.90 -3.70 2.38
C GLN A 195 7.73 -4.68 2.23
N VAL A 196 6.75 -4.36 1.39
CA VAL A 196 5.60 -5.23 1.13
C VAL A 196 6.05 -6.55 0.50
N TYR A 197 6.93 -6.49 -0.51
CA TYR A 197 7.44 -7.71 -1.14
C TYR A 197 8.24 -8.58 -0.16
N HIS A 198 9.08 -7.96 0.67
CA HIS A 198 9.85 -8.68 1.68
C HIS A 198 8.95 -9.29 2.76
N ALA A 199 7.94 -8.57 3.24
CA ALA A 199 6.96 -9.09 4.19
C ALA A 199 6.21 -10.31 3.61
N ASN A 200 5.88 -10.27 2.32
CA ASN A 200 5.13 -11.34 1.65
C ASN A 200 5.98 -12.54 1.23
N THR A 201 7.27 -12.35 0.90
CA THR A 201 8.11 -13.40 0.29
C THR A 201 9.33 -13.79 1.13
N GLY A 202 9.74 -12.96 2.08
CA GLY A 202 11.05 -13.03 2.73
C GLY A 202 12.24 -12.69 1.82
N LYS A 203 12.01 -12.23 0.57
CA LYS A 203 13.02 -11.93 -0.44
C LYS A 203 13.11 -10.42 -0.72
N GLU A 204 14.19 -9.99 -1.34
CA GLU A 204 14.30 -8.62 -1.89
C GLU A 204 13.67 -8.52 -3.28
N VAL A 205 13.07 -7.36 -3.58
CA VAL A 205 12.57 -7.08 -4.93
C VAL A 205 13.77 -7.01 -5.88
N PRO A 206 13.83 -7.85 -6.93
CA PRO A 206 14.87 -7.78 -7.94
C PRO A 206 14.92 -6.40 -8.61
N PHE A 207 16.12 -5.96 -9.01
CA PHE A 207 16.30 -4.76 -9.81
C PHE A 207 17.02 -5.11 -11.11
N LEU A 208 16.37 -4.90 -12.25
CA LEU A 208 16.92 -5.17 -13.58
C LEU A 208 17.43 -3.88 -14.23
N THR A 209 18.74 -3.78 -14.38
CA THR A 209 19.44 -2.68 -15.07
C THR A 209 19.77 -2.99 -16.52
N ASN A 210 19.88 -4.26 -16.88
CA ASN A 210 20.15 -4.75 -18.24
C ASN A 210 19.07 -5.77 -18.63
N TRP A 211 17.98 -5.27 -19.18
CA TRP A 211 16.82 -6.08 -19.56
C TRP A 211 17.02 -6.68 -20.96
N THR A 212 17.30 -7.98 -21.02
CA THR A 212 17.42 -8.76 -22.25
C THR A 212 16.43 -9.92 -22.25
N ASP A 213 16.24 -10.56 -23.42
CA ASP A 213 15.38 -11.73 -23.61
C ASP A 213 15.74 -12.95 -22.75
N ALA A 214 16.97 -12.98 -22.23
CA ALA A 214 17.43 -13.96 -21.26
C ALA A 214 16.95 -13.71 -19.82
N ALA A 215 16.41 -12.53 -19.49
CA ALA A 215 15.91 -12.25 -18.14
C ALA A 215 14.64 -13.09 -17.85
N PRO A 216 14.51 -13.70 -16.65
CA PRO A 216 13.33 -14.53 -16.30
C PRO A 216 11.99 -13.78 -16.45
N TYR A 217 12.04 -12.46 -16.35
CA TYR A 217 10.89 -11.54 -16.38
C TYR A 217 10.61 -10.96 -17.78
N TYR A 218 11.44 -11.25 -18.79
CA TYR A 218 11.42 -10.56 -20.08
C TYR A 218 10.10 -10.68 -20.81
N ASN A 219 9.62 -11.89 -21.07
CA ASN A 219 8.41 -12.09 -21.88
C ASN A 219 7.17 -11.46 -21.25
N ARG A 220 7.02 -11.57 -19.91
CA ARG A 220 5.86 -10.99 -19.20
C ARG A 220 5.92 -9.46 -19.20
N LEU A 221 7.08 -8.89 -18.86
CA LEU A 221 7.26 -7.44 -18.86
C LEU A 221 7.15 -6.85 -20.27
N ALA A 222 7.76 -7.47 -21.29
CA ALA A 222 7.71 -7.02 -22.68
C ALA A 222 6.26 -6.96 -23.18
N ASN A 223 5.45 -7.97 -22.87
CA ASN A 223 4.04 -7.99 -23.22
C ASN A 223 3.26 -6.83 -22.60
N VAL A 224 3.62 -6.41 -21.39
CA VAL A 224 2.95 -5.31 -20.69
C VAL A 224 3.40 -3.95 -21.22
N LEU A 225 4.69 -3.79 -21.53
CA LEU A 225 5.22 -2.56 -22.12
C LEU A 225 4.77 -2.34 -23.57
N ASN A 226 4.45 -3.42 -24.28
CA ASN A 226 3.96 -3.36 -25.66
C ASN A 226 2.44 -3.18 -25.76
N ARG A 227 1.70 -3.28 -24.65
CA ARG A 227 0.26 -2.96 -24.62
C ARG A 227 0.08 -1.43 -24.65
N LYS A 228 -0.86 -0.95 -25.46
CA LYS A 228 -1.31 0.45 -25.37
C LYS A 228 -1.89 0.67 -23.95
N PRO A 229 -1.70 1.86 -23.33
CA PRO A 229 -2.28 2.11 -22.02
C PRO A 229 -3.80 2.00 -22.10
N ASP A 230 -4.38 1.15 -21.25
CA ASP A 230 -5.82 1.15 -20.99
C ASP A 230 -6.11 2.40 -20.14
N TYR A 231 -6.51 3.50 -20.80
CA TYR A 231 -7.06 4.69 -20.14
C TYR A 231 -8.55 4.50 -19.86
#